data_AF-A0AA43CT60-F1
#
_entry.id   AF-A0AA43CT60-F1
#
_cell.length_a   1.000
_cell.length_b   1.000
_cell.length_c   1.000
_cell.angle_alpha   90.00
_cell.angle_beta   90.00
_cell.angle_gamma   90.00
#
_symmetry.space_group_name_H-M   'P 1'
#
loop_
_entity.id
_entity.type
_entity.pdbx_description
1 polymer ?
#
loop_
_entity_poly.entity_id
_entity_poly.type
_entity_poly.pdbx_seq_one_letter_code
_entity_poly.pdbx_strand_id
1 'polypeptide(L)'
;LSGAVIVSTPQDIALLDARKGLNMFRKVDVPVLGIVENMSYFACPNCGHVSHIFSHGGARLEAEKLGMEFLGEVPLDIEIRETSDGGRPIVVSNPESPHAKAFTAIAQRVWDKVSAAAGDEARQAPKIVMQ
;
A
#
# COMPACT_ATOMS: atom_id res chain seq x y z
N LEU A 1 -13.97 7.62 -7.54
CA LEU A 1 -12.77 6.87 -7.11
C LEU A 1 -12.65 7.06 -5.61
N SER A 2 -12.61 5.99 -4.81
CA SER A 2 -12.48 6.11 -3.34
C SER A 2 -11.10 6.56 -2.89
N GLY A 3 -10.08 6.44 -3.76
CA GLY A 3 -8.73 6.95 -3.55
C GLY A 3 -7.69 6.18 -4.35
N ALA A 4 -6.42 6.50 -4.11
CA ALA A 4 -5.25 5.88 -4.71
C ALA A 4 -4.31 5.35 -3.62
N VAL A 5 -3.66 4.22 -3.90
CA VAL A 5 -2.54 3.68 -3.10
C VAL A 5 -1.28 3.80 -3.93
N ILE A 6 -0.23 4.39 -3.35
CA ILE A 6 1.08 4.48 -4.01
C ILE A 6 1.90 3.24 -3.62
N VAL A 7 2.55 2.60 -4.58
CA VAL A 7 3.48 1.49 -4.34
C VAL A 7 4.84 1.93 -4.84
N SER A 8 5.86 1.79 -4.00
CA SER A 8 7.24 2.13 -4.37
C SER A 8 8.23 1.19 -3.70
N THR A 9 9.48 1.21 -4.16
CA THR A 9 10.59 0.47 -3.54
C THR A 9 11.44 1.46 -2.73
N PRO A 10 12.26 1.00 -1.75
CA PRO A 10 12.91 1.91 -0.79
C PRO A 10 14.00 2.84 -1.39
N GLN A 11 14.37 2.68 -2.66
CA GLN A 11 15.39 3.48 -3.33
C GLN A 11 14.91 4.90 -3.64
N ASP A 12 15.80 5.88 -3.49
CA ASP A 12 15.53 7.30 -3.75
C ASP A 12 14.90 7.57 -5.12
N ILE A 13 15.36 6.86 -6.18
CA ILE A 13 14.83 7.04 -7.54
C ILE A 13 13.35 6.65 -7.61
N ALA A 14 12.96 5.54 -6.98
CA ALA A 14 11.56 5.11 -6.96
C ALA A 14 10.69 6.04 -6.09
N LEU A 15 11.26 6.61 -5.03
CA LEU A 15 10.57 7.58 -4.17
C LEU A 15 10.33 8.93 -4.86
N LEU A 16 11.21 9.35 -5.78
CA LEU A 16 10.98 10.55 -6.60
C LEU A 16 9.71 10.42 -7.44
N ASP A 17 9.45 9.23 -7.99
CA ASP A 17 8.24 8.99 -8.79
C ASP A 17 6.99 8.84 -7.91
N ALA A 18 7.11 8.25 -6.72
CA ALA A 18 6.04 8.26 -5.72
C ALA A 18 5.62 9.70 -5.35
N ARG A 19 6.58 10.61 -5.16
CA ARG A 19 6.31 12.03 -4.88
C ARG A 19 5.60 12.74 -6.03
N LYS A 20 6.01 12.47 -7.29
CA LYS A 20 5.30 13.00 -8.46
C LYS A 20 3.88 12.46 -8.55
N GLY A 21 3.69 11.16 -8.29
CA GLY A 21 2.38 10.51 -8.26
C GLY A 21 1.44 11.14 -7.23
N LEU A 22 1.92 11.37 -6.00
CA LEU A 22 1.16 12.08 -4.96
C LEU A 22 0.71 13.47 -5.44
N ASN A 23 1.63 14.25 -6.00
CA ASN A 23 1.32 15.60 -6.47
C ASN A 23 0.34 15.59 -7.64
N MET A 24 0.40 14.58 -8.51
CA MET A 24 -0.58 14.38 -9.58
C MET A 24 -1.96 14.11 -9.00
N PHE A 25 -2.10 13.15 -8.07
CA PHE A 25 -3.39 12.83 -7.45
C PHE A 25 -4.00 14.01 -6.69
N ARG A 26 -3.18 14.80 -5.98
CA ARG A 26 -3.62 16.05 -5.33
C ARG A 26 -4.16 17.08 -6.32
N LYS A 27 -3.61 17.16 -7.54
CA LYS A 27 -4.07 18.12 -8.57
C LYS A 27 -5.41 17.75 -9.20
N VAL A 28 -5.77 16.47 -9.17
CA VAL A 28 -7.04 15.96 -9.73
C VAL A 28 -8.04 15.58 -8.64
N ASP A 29 -7.85 16.10 -7.42
CA ASP A 29 -8.70 15.88 -6.25
C ASP A 29 -8.96 14.39 -5.93
N VAL A 30 -7.98 13.52 -6.18
CA VAL A 30 -8.05 12.10 -5.82
C VAL A 30 -7.34 11.89 -4.48
N PRO A 31 -8.02 11.36 -3.45
CA PRO A 31 -7.41 11.14 -2.14
C PRO A 31 -6.38 10.02 -2.23
N VAL A 32 -5.19 10.25 -1.67
CA VAL A 32 -4.16 9.21 -1.54
C VAL A 32 -4.30 8.56 -0.17
N LEU A 33 -4.63 7.27 -0.17
CA LEU A 33 -4.91 6.48 1.04
C LEU A 33 -3.65 6.15 1.83
N GLY A 34 -2.51 6.07 1.13
CA GLY A 34 -1.20 5.86 1.72
C GLY A 34 -0.19 5.29 0.72
N ILE A 35 0.95 4.84 1.24
CA ILE A 35 2.04 4.23 0.48
C ILE A 35 2.40 2.84 1.03
N VAL A 36 2.73 1.92 0.12
CA VAL A 36 3.26 0.58 0.40
C VAL A 36 4.71 0.52 -0.06
N GLU A 37 5.59 -0.02 0.79
CA GLU A 37 6.96 -0.37 0.39
C GLU A 37 6.99 -1.80 -0.19
N ASN A 38 7.24 -1.92 -1.49
CA ASN A 38 7.49 -3.20 -2.13
C ASN A 38 8.99 -3.52 -2.10
N MET A 39 9.33 -4.81 -2.11
CA MET A 39 10.71 -5.31 -2.09
C MET A 39 11.53 -4.74 -0.92
N SER A 40 10.93 -4.66 0.28
CA SER A 40 11.51 -3.98 1.45
C SER A 40 12.72 -4.70 2.07
N TYR A 41 12.76 -6.03 1.97
CA TYR A 41 13.88 -6.88 2.39
C TYR A 41 13.79 -8.25 1.72
N PHE A 42 14.88 -9.01 1.77
CA PHE A 42 14.95 -10.40 1.34
C PHE A 42 15.39 -11.26 2.53
N ALA A 43 14.60 -12.27 2.89
CA ALA A 43 14.97 -13.26 3.89
C ALA A 43 15.55 -14.49 3.20
N CYS A 44 16.83 -14.81 3.46
CA CYS A 44 17.46 -15.97 2.85
C CYS A 44 16.78 -17.26 3.32
N PRO A 45 16.23 -18.10 2.42
CA PRO A 45 15.52 -19.31 2.81
C PRO A 45 16.44 -20.37 3.43
N ASN A 46 17.75 -20.28 3.22
CA ASN A 46 18.71 -21.26 3.72
C ASN A 46 19.25 -20.95 5.12
N CYS A 47 19.36 -19.68 5.50
CA CYS A 47 19.95 -19.27 6.79
C CYS A 47 19.15 -18.26 7.60
N GLY A 48 18.02 -17.76 7.07
CA GLY A 48 17.18 -16.77 7.73
C GLY A 48 17.76 -15.35 7.79
N HIS A 49 18.95 -15.12 7.22
CA HIS A 49 19.54 -13.79 7.17
C HIS A 49 18.67 -12.83 6.36
N VAL A 50 18.38 -11.66 6.93
CA VAL A 50 17.63 -10.59 6.28
C VAL A 50 18.60 -9.63 5.62
N SER A 51 18.49 -9.47 4.31
CA SER A 51 19.26 -8.54 3.50
C SER A 51 18.36 -7.46 2.91
N HIS A 52 18.79 -6.21 3.03
CA HIS A 52 18.13 -5.05 2.46
C HIS A 52 18.73 -4.71 1.09
N ILE A 53 18.51 -5.62 0.12
CA ILE A 53 19.12 -5.56 -1.23
C ILE A 53 18.90 -4.20 -1.91
N PHE A 54 17.76 -3.58 -1.62
CA PHE A 54 17.29 -2.36 -2.26
C PHE A 54 17.23 -1.14 -1.32
N SER A 55 17.94 -1.17 -0.19
CA SER A 55 17.69 -0.32 0.98
C SER A 55 16.42 -0.75 1.75
N HIS A 56 16.03 -0.01 2.78
CA HIS A 56 14.87 -0.32 3.63
C HIS A 56 14.29 0.94 4.27
N GLY A 57 12.97 0.98 4.40
CA GLY A 57 12.25 2.04 5.12
C GLY A 57 12.19 3.38 4.37
N GLY A 58 12.67 3.44 3.13
CA GLY A 58 12.65 4.65 2.32
C GLY A 58 11.22 5.17 2.09
N ALA A 59 10.28 4.27 1.80
CA ALA A 59 8.88 4.66 1.58
C ALA A 59 8.19 5.08 2.89
N ARG A 60 8.57 4.49 4.03
CA ARG A 60 8.07 4.90 5.35
C ARG A 60 8.51 6.33 5.69
N LEU A 61 9.81 6.61 5.56
CA LEU A 61 10.35 7.95 5.78
C LEU A 61 9.76 8.97 4.82
N GLU A 62 9.55 8.60 3.56
CA GLU A 62 8.92 9.48 2.58
C GLU A 62 7.44 9.73 2.90
N ALA A 63 6.72 8.72 3.40
CA ALA A 63 5.33 8.87 3.86
C ALA A 63 5.23 9.95 4.95
N GLU A 64 6.11 9.87 5.95
CA GLU A 64 6.17 10.84 7.06
C GLU A 64 6.44 12.26 6.54
N LYS A 65 7.41 12.42 5.64
CA LYS A 65 7.75 13.73 5.04
C LYS A 65 6.60 14.33 4.23
N LEU A 66 5.82 13.51 3.55
CA LEU A 66 4.76 13.95 2.64
C LEU A 66 3.38 14.05 3.31
N GLY A 67 3.29 13.71 4.60
CA GLY A 67 2.03 13.65 5.36
C GLY A 67 1.10 12.55 4.85
N MET A 68 1.66 11.43 4.41
CA MET A 68 0.94 10.25 3.95
C MET A 68 1.03 9.13 4.98
N GLU A 69 0.05 8.22 4.97
CA GLU A 69 0.11 7.03 5.80
C GLU A 69 0.98 5.94 5.17
N PHE A 70 1.81 5.30 5.99
CA PHE A 70 2.52 4.09 5.62
C PHE A 70 1.64 2.86 5.85
N LEU A 71 1.18 2.25 4.76
CA LEU A 71 0.23 1.14 4.81
C LEU A 71 0.89 -0.19 5.14
N GLY A 72 2.19 -0.33 4.89
CA GLY A 72 2.94 -1.53 5.18
C GLY A 72 4.02 -1.80 4.16
N GLU A 73 4.67 -2.95 4.30
CA GLU A 73 5.75 -3.39 3.45
C GLU A 73 5.61 -4.86 3.06
N VAL A 74 6.13 -5.20 1.89
CA VAL A 74 6.12 -6.56 1.35
C VAL A 74 7.56 -6.95 0.99
N PRO A 75 8.04 -8.12 1.45
CA PRO A 75 9.39 -8.57 1.14
C PRO A 75 9.53 -8.98 -0.33
N LEU A 76 10.78 -9.01 -0.79
CA LEU A 76 11.15 -9.72 -2.00
C LEU A 76 11.21 -11.21 -1.68
N ASP A 77 10.24 -11.98 -2.19
CA ASP A 77 10.18 -13.42 -1.95
C ASP A 77 9.85 -14.19 -3.25
N ILE A 78 10.50 -15.33 -3.44
CA ILE A 78 10.33 -16.17 -4.62
C ILE A 78 8.94 -16.83 -4.67
N GLU A 79 8.38 -17.19 -3.51
CA GLU A 79 7.05 -17.80 -3.40
C GLU A 79 5.98 -16.81 -3.86
N ILE A 80 6.11 -15.52 -3.49
CA ILE A 80 5.21 -14.46 -3.96
C ILE A 80 5.22 -14.37 -5.48
N ARG A 81 6.42 -14.36 -6.10
CA ARG A 81 6.57 -14.30 -7.56
C ARG A 81 5.95 -15.53 -8.24
N GLU A 82 6.36 -16.73 -7.82
CA GLU A 82 5.97 -17.97 -8.49
C GLU A 82 4.47 -18.25 -8.38
N THR A 83 3.89 -18.00 -7.20
CA THR A 83 2.45 -18.15 -6.98
C THR A 83 1.65 -17.14 -7.79
N SER A 84 2.13 -15.90 -7.92
CA SER A 84 1.51 -14.86 -8.74
C SER A 84 1.61 -15.16 -10.24
N ASP A 85 2.80 -15.52 -10.74
CA ASP A 85 3.05 -15.90 -12.13
C ASP A 85 2.23 -17.14 -12.52
N GLY A 86 2.04 -18.08 -11.58
CA GLY A 86 1.20 -19.27 -11.73
C GLY A 86 -0.31 -19.01 -11.63
N GLY A 87 -0.74 -17.76 -11.44
CA GLY A 87 -2.16 -17.38 -11.36
C GLY A 87 -2.87 -17.79 -10.06
N ARG A 88 -2.13 -18.16 -9.02
CA ARG A 88 -2.67 -18.48 -7.68
C ARG A 88 -1.91 -17.69 -6.63
N PRO A 89 -2.21 -16.40 -6.41
CA PRO A 89 -1.44 -15.52 -5.54
C PRO A 89 -1.21 -16.08 -4.13
N ILE A 90 -0.16 -15.62 -3.44
CA ILE A 90 0.25 -16.11 -2.13
C ILE A 90 -0.87 -16.10 -1.07
N VAL A 91 -1.78 -15.12 -1.14
CA VAL A 91 -2.94 -15.01 -0.24
C VAL A 91 -3.96 -16.14 -0.42
N VAL A 92 -3.97 -16.80 -1.57
CA VAL A 92 -4.81 -17.98 -1.86
C VAL A 92 -4.01 -19.26 -1.66
N SER A 93 -2.78 -19.32 -2.16
CA SER A 93 -1.94 -20.52 -2.15
C SER A 93 -1.42 -20.86 -0.75
N ASN A 94 -1.07 -19.85 0.04
CA ASN A 94 -0.53 -20.02 1.38
C ASN A 94 -1.03 -18.90 2.33
N PRO A 95 -2.32 -18.94 2.72
CA PRO A 95 -2.97 -17.86 3.47
C PRO A 95 -2.34 -17.58 4.85
N GLU A 96 -1.72 -18.59 5.45
CA GLU A 96 -1.10 -18.47 6.77
C GLU A 96 0.35 -17.98 6.74
N SER A 97 0.94 -17.84 5.55
CA SER A 97 2.30 -17.34 5.37
C SER A 97 2.45 -15.90 5.91
N PRO A 98 3.65 -15.51 6.36
CA PRO A 98 3.94 -14.13 6.71
C PRO A 98 3.64 -13.16 5.55
N HIS A 99 3.86 -13.59 4.31
CA HIS A 99 3.60 -12.83 3.10
C HIS A 99 2.11 -12.55 2.90
N ALA A 100 1.26 -13.59 3.00
CA ALA A 100 -0.18 -13.42 2.91
C ALA A 100 -0.72 -12.50 4.02
N LYS A 101 -0.18 -12.65 5.25
CA LYS A 101 -0.53 -11.79 6.38
C LYS A 101 -0.15 -10.32 6.13
N ALA A 102 1.01 -10.05 5.52
CA ALA A 102 1.40 -8.70 5.13
C ALA A 102 0.42 -8.07 4.12
N PHE A 103 0.06 -8.80 3.07
CA PHE A 103 -0.95 -8.34 2.10
C PHE A 103 -2.32 -8.10 2.74
N THR A 104 -2.79 -9.03 3.58
CA THR A 104 -4.08 -8.89 4.28
C THR A 104 -4.08 -7.70 5.24
N ALA A 105 -2.98 -7.46 5.96
CA ALA A 105 -2.87 -6.30 6.85
C ALA A 105 -2.91 -4.97 6.08
N ILE A 106 -2.22 -4.88 4.94
CA ILE A 106 -2.29 -3.72 4.05
C ILE A 106 -3.73 -3.54 3.53
N ALA A 107 -4.36 -4.62 3.06
CA ALA A 107 -5.72 -4.60 2.55
C ALA A 107 -6.72 -4.14 3.62
N GLN A 108 -6.57 -4.57 4.88
CA GLN A 108 -7.42 -4.14 5.98
C GLN A 108 -7.31 -2.63 6.23
N ARG A 109 -6.09 -2.07 6.27
CA ARG A 109 -5.88 -0.62 6.43
C ARG A 109 -6.50 0.18 5.30
N VAL A 110 -6.38 -0.30 4.06
CA VAL A 110 -7.04 0.31 2.90
C VAL A 110 -8.55 0.22 3.03
N TRP A 111 -9.08 -0.94 3.44
CA TRP A 111 -10.51 -1.17 3.61
C TRP A 111 -11.13 -0.25 4.66
N ASP A 112 -10.47 -0.08 5.80
CA ASP A 112 -10.93 0.77 6.89
C ASP A 112 -11.06 2.23 6.42
N LYS A 113 -10.09 2.71 5.63
CA LYS A 113 -10.12 4.07 5.05
C LYS A 113 -11.24 4.26 4.04
N VAL A 114 -11.41 3.31 3.13
CA VAL A 114 -12.46 3.37 2.10
C VAL A 114 -13.84 3.29 2.74
N SER A 115 -14.01 2.43 3.76
CA SER A 115 -15.27 2.24 4.47
C SER A 115 -15.64 3.46 5.31
N ALA A 116 -14.67 4.10 5.96
CA ALA A 116 -14.89 5.35 6.69
C ALA A 116 -15.35 6.48 5.74
N ALA A 117 -14.73 6.60 4.57
CA ALA A 117 -15.12 7.60 3.58
C ALA A 117 -16.53 7.34 3.00
N ALA A 118 -16.92 6.07 2.82
CA ALA A 118 -18.25 5.70 2.35
C ALA A 118 -19.36 5.99 3.40
N GLY A 119 -19.02 6.02 4.70
CA GLY A 119 -19.94 6.37 5.78
C GLY A 119 -20.33 7.86 5.80
N ASP A 120 -19.44 8.75 5.37
CA ASP A 120 -19.69 10.20 5.25
C ASP A 120 -20.50 10.57 3.99
N GLU A 121 -20.51 9.71 2.96
CA GLU A 121 -21.30 9.89 1.74
C GLU A 121 -22.79 9.48 1.89
N ALA A 122 -23.26 9.21 3.10
CA ALA A 122 -24.68 9.34 3.42
C ALA A 122 -25.07 10.83 3.40
N ARG A 123 -25.07 11.43 2.19
CA ARG A 123 -25.53 12.78 1.90
C ARG A 123 -26.81 13.02 2.67
N GLN A 124 -26.79 13.93 3.66
CA GLN A 124 -28.01 14.50 4.20
C GLN A 124 -28.81 15.04 3.01
N ALA A 125 -29.99 14.47 2.77
CA ALA A 125 -30.89 14.97 1.74
C ALA A 125 -31.14 16.46 2.00
N PRO A 126 -31.05 17.33 0.98
CA PRO A 126 -31.26 18.76 1.18
C PRO A 126 -32.65 18.99 1.75
N LYS A 127 -32.74 19.81 2.81
CA LYS A 127 -34.04 20.22 3.37
C LYS A 127 -34.78 21.06 2.33
N ILE A 128 -35.84 20.49 1.76
CA ILE A 128 -36.80 21.25 0.95
C ILE A 128 -37.62 22.10 1.92
N VAL A 129 -37.40 23.42 1.89
CA VAL A 129 -38.19 24.39 2.65
C VAL A 129 -39.21 25.00 1.68
N MET A 130 -40.49 24.67 1.86
CA MET A 130 -41.58 25.34 1.14
C MET A 130 -42.00 26.56 1.98
N GLN A 131 -41.94 27.75 1.38
CA GLN A 131 -42.52 28.99 1.92
C GLN A 131 -44.01 29.08 1.59
#